data_AF-A0A7W1V5N6-F1
#
_entry.id   AF-A0A7W1V5N6-F1
#
_cell.length_a   1.000
_cell.length_b   1.000
_cell.length_c   1.000
_cell.angle_alpha   90.00
_cell.angle_beta   90.00
_cell.angle_gamma   90.00
#
_symmetry.space_group_name_H-M   'P 1'
#
loop_
_entity.id
_entity.type
_entity.pdbx_description
1 polymer ?
#
loop_
_entity_poly.entity_id
_entity_poly.type
_entity_poly.pdbx_seq_one_letter_code
_entity_poly.pdbx_strand_id
1 'polypeptide(L)'
;MRADIPTEVLAPHQERISAFVHRARRVESHSLLRDLQQFRRWAEGTTTIGPVDGQMCMTQDVPPEEAFESLASRCRPFLLQGEPIHWSVVFGSLRAFLKQDSRFGPAVEELRRSWKVAEAPEPDTGFAVTRPNEVESQAVWFAALADSWLYGDLVHADLAAQERASGHTLNSRYCAAVLLYGQVAIHVVATLNLIRQAVEAGLLILQEEAFLAPVSATVPMRFPLVGYAQAEVGTPMQAMLMLSTRLRPRRDQPRRSARRTPAGAAGLLRRPGNKELVTHRSYGSIMYPPPDGQDLTEVQALELDDTFLASDPFQYFSSRIASLLAWHESAPVSDAALPEPEPGSIRAELNQYLQRPVADGPFKELDVHAQVAADALAVRHHAAEALLRLACARLAPSTGTGAPCLWAEIASGPTRIAEVIEHLNASAQEADPGERMLCTLVEPGRLETARSSPEIVDACNVLVDWLGYAAGLLGPAEIDVQAGHNKVKHGLAVRARSDMRVTFLTTPPNADGSVPLSAFTGPDAIDIFDQPVLELLARRPKVDGHRQGLEITQLRLKPSALLAEATCSPWRTERCFMSPLSSTSLAATTSATTKCRPSPATRSAAQDPRTSTPTRRSGCASR
;
A
#
# COMPACT_ATOMS: atom_id res chain seq x y z
N MET A 1 22.29 -38.35 5.84
CA MET A 1 21.92 -39.56 6.62
C MET A 1 20.44 -39.49 6.93
N ARG A 2 19.67 -40.56 6.71
CA ARG A 2 18.39 -40.72 7.43
C ARG A 2 18.74 -41.11 8.87
N ALA A 3 18.03 -40.56 9.86
CA ALA A 3 18.04 -41.12 11.20
C ALA A 3 17.03 -42.29 11.23
N ASP A 4 17.34 -43.34 11.96
CA ASP A 4 16.46 -44.51 12.09
C ASP A 4 15.27 -44.20 12.99
N ILE A 5 14.27 -43.53 12.43
CA ILE A 5 12.94 -43.39 13.02
C ILE A 5 12.22 -44.74 12.83
N PRO A 6 11.74 -45.41 13.90
CA PRO A 6 11.10 -46.72 13.78
C PRO A 6 9.91 -46.71 12.81
N THR A 7 9.78 -47.75 11.99
CA THR A 7 8.74 -47.87 10.95
C THR A 7 7.33 -47.70 11.51
N GLU A 8 7.08 -48.17 12.73
CA GLU A 8 5.81 -48.04 13.47
C GLU A 8 5.44 -46.57 13.75
N VAL A 9 6.42 -45.68 13.91
CA VAL A 9 6.22 -44.23 14.09
C VAL A 9 5.98 -43.54 12.74
N LEU A 10 6.56 -44.06 11.65
CA LEU A 10 6.43 -43.49 10.31
C LEU A 10 5.12 -43.85 9.61
N ALA A 11 4.59 -45.06 9.83
CA ALA A 11 3.40 -45.54 9.12
C ALA A 11 2.15 -44.63 9.28
N PRO A 12 1.77 -44.16 10.49
CA PRO A 12 0.64 -43.23 10.65
C PRO A 12 0.85 -41.87 9.95
N HIS A 13 2.11 -41.46 9.75
CA HIS A 13 2.43 -40.27 8.97
C HIS A 13 2.28 -40.52 7.46
N GLN A 14 2.67 -41.69 6.96
CA GLN A 14 2.50 -42.10 5.55
C GLN A 14 1.03 -42.31 5.18
N GLU A 15 0.23 -42.94 6.04
CA GLU A 15 -1.22 -43.09 5.87
C GLU A 15 -1.91 -41.73 5.76
N ARG A 16 -1.60 -40.80 6.68
CA ARG A 16 -2.13 -39.43 6.64
C ARG A 16 -1.80 -38.69 5.35
N ILE A 17 -0.56 -38.79 4.86
CA ILE A 17 -0.17 -38.14 3.60
C ILE A 17 -0.86 -38.83 2.42
N SER A 18 -1.01 -40.17 2.43
CA SER A 18 -1.71 -40.92 1.38
C SER A 18 -3.19 -40.53 1.28
N ALA A 19 -3.87 -40.39 2.42
CA ALA A 19 -5.25 -39.90 2.50
C ALA A 19 -5.38 -38.45 2.00
N PHE A 20 -4.43 -37.57 2.36
CA PHE A 20 -4.37 -36.21 1.83
C PHE A 20 -4.19 -36.20 0.30
N VAL A 21 -3.24 -36.98 -0.25
CA VAL A 21 -2.99 -37.10 -1.69
C VAL A 21 -4.27 -37.55 -2.42
N HIS A 22 -4.95 -38.57 -1.91
CA HIS A 22 -6.19 -39.07 -2.50
C HIS A 22 -7.30 -38.01 -2.52
N ARG A 23 -7.48 -37.25 -1.42
CA ARG A 23 -8.46 -36.15 -1.38
C ARG A 23 -8.03 -34.96 -2.26
N ALA A 24 -6.75 -34.59 -2.26
CA ALA A 24 -6.22 -33.45 -3.01
C ALA A 24 -6.36 -33.66 -4.53
N ARG A 25 -6.21 -34.90 -5.01
CA ARG A 25 -6.50 -35.28 -6.40
C ARG A 25 -7.98 -35.11 -6.77
N ARG A 26 -8.93 -35.09 -5.82
CA ARG A 26 -10.36 -34.73 -6.08
C ARG A 26 -10.56 -33.23 -6.30
N VAL A 27 -9.69 -32.39 -5.71
CA VAL A 27 -9.62 -30.93 -5.93
C VAL A 27 -8.92 -30.67 -7.26
N GLU A 28 -7.74 -31.21 -7.49
CA GLU A 28 -7.00 -31.08 -8.76
C GLU A 28 -7.81 -31.48 -10.01
N SER A 29 -8.62 -32.54 -9.92
CA SER A 29 -9.49 -32.99 -11.02
C SER A 29 -10.78 -32.16 -11.20
N HIS A 30 -10.94 -31.03 -10.52
CA HIS A 30 -12.08 -30.13 -10.68
C HIS A 30 -12.10 -29.45 -12.05
N SER A 31 -13.30 -29.17 -12.59
CA SER A 31 -13.48 -28.48 -13.89
C SER A 31 -12.81 -27.10 -13.90
N LEU A 32 -13.07 -26.28 -12.88
CA LEU A 32 -12.49 -24.94 -12.69
C LEU A 32 -10.96 -24.93 -12.61
N LEU A 33 -10.31 -26.02 -12.19
CA LEU A 33 -8.84 -26.11 -12.07
C LEU A 33 -8.14 -26.61 -13.33
N ARG A 34 -8.88 -26.83 -14.43
CA ARG A 34 -8.30 -27.16 -15.76
C ARG A 34 -7.54 -25.98 -16.37
N ASP A 35 -8.00 -24.76 -16.12
CA ASP A 35 -7.29 -23.53 -16.46
C ASP A 35 -6.79 -22.87 -15.17
N LEU A 36 -5.53 -23.13 -14.84
CA LEU A 36 -4.87 -22.58 -13.65
C LEU A 36 -4.57 -21.07 -13.77
N GLN A 37 -4.66 -20.47 -14.95
CA GLN A 37 -4.51 -19.01 -15.10
C GLN A 37 -5.83 -18.31 -14.83
N GLN A 38 -6.94 -18.78 -15.43
CA GLN A 38 -8.27 -18.30 -15.10
C GLN A 38 -8.60 -18.51 -13.61
N PHE A 39 -8.29 -19.70 -13.07
CA PHE A 39 -8.55 -19.98 -11.67
C PHE A 39 -7.78 -19.08 -10.69
N ARG A 40 -6.55 -18.69 -11.05
CA ARG A 40 -5.78 -17.71 -10.27
C ARG A 40 -6.41 -16.34 -10.31
N ARG A 41 -6.81 -15.83 -11.49
CA ARG A 41 -7.48 -14.52 -11.60
C ARG A 41 -8.73 -14.42 -10.72
N TRP A 42 -9.51 -15.50 -10.64
CA TRP A 42 -10.62 -15.63 -9.71
C TRP A 42 -10.15 -15.61 -8.25
N ALA A 43 -9.26 -16.51 -7.84
CA ALA A 43 -8.78 -16.63 -6.45
C ALA A 43 -7.93 -15.43 -5.95
N GLU A 44 -7.40 -14.62 -6.86
CA GLU A 44 -6.65 -13.38 -6.61
C GLU A 44 -7.56 -12.14 -6.57
N GLY A 45 -8.85 -12.28 -6.89
CA GLY A 45 -9.85 -11.21 -6.75
C GLY A 45 -9.76 -10.13 -7.83
N THR A 46 -9.46 -10.52 -9.07
CA THR A 46 -9.31 -9.59 -10.21
C THR A 46 -10.57 -8.74 -10.37
N THR A 47 -10.46 -7.49 -9.92
CA THR A 47 -11.56 -6.53 -9.89
C THR A 47 -11.33 -5.50 -10.99
N THR A 48 -12.31 -5.34 -11.87
CA THR A 48 -12.33 -4.28 -12.88
C THR A 48 -13.29 -3.18 -12.44
N ILE A 49 -12.92 -1.92 -12.66
CA ILE A 49 -13.74 -0.75 -12.35
C ILE A 49 -13.91 0.03 -13.66
N GLY A 50 -15.16 0.26 -14.07
CA GLY A 50 -15.46 0.92 -15.33
C GLY A 50 -16.95 1.10 -15.57
N PRO A 51 -17.34 1.81 -16.64
CA PRO A 51 -18.74 2.04 -16.97
C PRO A 51 -19.43 0.76 -17.48
N VAL A 52 -20.54 0.39 -16.85
CA VAL A 52 -21.52 -0.60 -17.34
C VAL A 52 -22.85 0.14 -17.46
N ASP A 53 -23.46 0.12 -18.65
CA ASP A 53 -24.70 0.84 -18.98
C ASP A 53 -24.71 2.33 -18.57
N GLY A 54 -23.52 2.97 -18.61
CA GLY A 54 -23.32 4.38 -18.24
C GLY A 54 -23.13 4.64 -16.74
N GLN A 55 -23.17 3.62 -15.89
CA GLN A 55 -22.88 3.72 -14.45
C GLN A 55 -21.50 3.15 -14.13
N MET A 56 -20.74 3.81 -13.24
CA MET A 56 -19.44 3.29 -12.78
C MET A 56 -19.66 2.09 -11.88
N CYS A 57 -19.32 0.90 -12.38
CA CYS A 57 -19.51 -0.37 -11.69
C CYS A 57 -18.18 -1.03 -11.34
N MET A 58 -18.13 -1.64 -10.16
CA MET A 58 -17.08 -2.56 -9.76
C MET A 58 -17.48 -3.98 -10.17
N THR A 59 -16.87 -4.50 -11.23
CA THR A 59 -17.13 -5.84 -11.77
C THR A 59 -16.02 -6.78 -11.33
N GLN A 60 -16.39 -7.84 -10.60
CA GLN A 60 -15.46 -8.91 -10.21
C GLN A 60 -15.67 -10.12 -11.11
N ASP A 61 -14.60 -10.60 -11.75
CA ASP A 61 -14.61 -11.88 -12.46
C ASP A 61 -14.64 -13.00 -11.40
N VAL A 62 -15.70 -13.81 -11.42
CA VAL A 62 -15.94 -14.91 -10.47
C VAL A 62 -16.41 -16.16 -11.22
N PRO A 63 -16.10 -17.37 -10.73
CA PRO A 63 -16.55 -18.60 -11.37
C PRO A 63 -18.08 -18.77 -11.26
N PRO A 64 -18.69 -19.66 -12.08
CA PRO A 64 -20.10 -20.05 -11.90
C PRO A 64 -20.32 -20.72 -10.53
N GLU A 65 -21.37 -20.32 -9.81
CA GLU A 65 -21.61 -20.67 -8.40
C GLU A 65 -21.68 -22.18 -8.16
N GLU A 66 -22.56 -22.93 -8.84
CA GLU A 66 -22.67 -24.41 -8.74
C GLU A 66 -21.31 -25.13 -8.92
N ALA A 67 -20.47 -24.61 -9.82
CA ALA A 67 -19.15 -25.17 -10.06
C ALA A 67 -18.18 -24.84 -8.92
N PHE A 68 -18.32 -23.68 -8.28
CA PHE A 68 -17.51 -23.28 -7.14
C PHE A 68 -17.95 -23.98 -5.84
N GLU A 69 -19.26 -24.18 -5.61
CA GLU A 69 -19.80 -25.05 -4.54
C GLU A 69 -19.17 -26.45 -4.59
N SER A 70 -19.15 -27.05 -5.78
CA SER A 70 -18.51 -28.34 -6.07
C SER A 70 -17.00 -28.34 -5.78
N LEU A 71 -16.34 -27.18 -5.75
CA LEU A 71 -14.92 -27.05 -5.38
C LEU A 71 -14.74 -26.80 -3.88
N ALA A 72 -15.44 -25.83 -3.29
CA ALA A 72 -15.35 -25.49 -1.87
C ALA A 72 -15.71 -26.70 -0.98
N SER A 73 -16.77 -27.44 -1.33
CA SER A 73 -17.15 -28.70 -0.66
C SER A 73 -16.08 -29.81 -0.76
N ARG A 74 -15.23 -29.80 -1.80
CA ARG A 74 -14.07 -30.70 -1.89
C ARG A 74 -12.92 -30.26 -1.01
N CYS A 75 -12.71 -28.96 -0.87
CA CYS A 75 -11.68 -28.33 -0.04
C CYS A 75 -11.97 -28.39 1.47
N ARG A 76 -13.24 -28.31 1.89
CA ARG A 76 -13.66 -28.27 3.30
C ARG A 76 -12.91 -29.23 4.26
N PRO A 77 -12.67 -30.53 3.94
CA PRO A 77 -11.97 -31.45 4.85
C PRO A 77 -10.50 -31.11 5.15
N PHE A 78 -9.88 -30.19 4.41
CA PHE A 78 -8.53 -29.73 4.74
C PHE A 78 -8.53 -28.64 5.84
N LEU A 79 -9.67 -28.01 6.12
CA LEU A 79 -9.88 -26.89 7.05
C LEU A 79 -10.63 -27.30 8.34
N LEU A 80 -11.29 -28.46 8.35
CA LEU A 80 -11.95 -28.99 9.54
C LEU A 80 -10.90 -29.58 10.50
N GLN A 81 -10.66 -28.93 11.64
CA GLN A 81 -9.60 -29.31 12.59
C GLN A 81 -9.71 -30.76 13.12
N GLY A 82 -10.89 -31.38 13.08
CA GLY A 82 -11.11 -32.77 13.46
C GLY A 82 -10.81 -33.81 12.36
N GLU A 83 -10.58 -33.39 11.12
CA GLU A 83 -10.25 -34.30 10.01
C GLU A 83 -8.79 -34.75 10.08
N PRO A 84 -8.46 -36.04 9.90
CA PRO A 84 -7.08 -36.51 9.91
C PRO A 84 -6.22 -35.92 8.78
N ILE A 85 -6.87 -35.42 7.72
CA ILE A 85 -6.24 -34.76 6.56
C ILE A 85 -6.21 -33.22 6.67
N HIS A 86 -6.55 -32.66 7.83
CA HIS A 86 -6.39 -31.23 8.11
C HIS A 86 -4.96 -30.76 7.79
N TRP A 87 -4.83 -29.64 7.07
CA TRP A 87 -3.53 -29.22 6.53
C TRP A 87 -2.45 -29.13 7.62
N SER A 88 -2.78 -28.57 8.80
CA SER A 88 -1.80 -28.32 9.86
C SER A 88 -1.17 -29.61 10.41
N VAL A 89 -1.92 -30.72 10.36
CA VAL A 89 -1.56 -32.07 10.79
C VAL A 89 -0.81 -32.81 9.69
N VAL A 90 -1.21 -32.63 8.42
CA VAL A 90 -0.49 -33.14 7.24
C VAL A 90 0.91 -32.52 7.14
N PHE A 91 1.05 -31.21 7.36
CA PHE A 91 2.37 -30.57 7.47
C PHE A 91 3.17 -31.06 8.69
N GLY A 92 2.50 -31.53 9.75
CA GLY A 92 3.15 -32.27 10.84
C GLY A 92 3.82 -33.55 10.32
N SER A 93 3.09 -34.36 9.53
CA SER A 93 3.64 -35.55 8.87
C SER A 93 4.75 -35.23 7.88
N LEU A 94 4.61 -34.19 7.04
CA LEU A 94 5.63 -33.84 6.03
C LEU A 94 6.96 -33.44 6.68
N ARG A 95 6.93 -32.74 7.82
CA ARG A 95 8.14 -32.37 8.57
C ARG A 95 8.90 -33.58 9.14
N ALA A 96 8.21 -34.69 9.45
CA ALA A 96 8.87 -35.91 9.92
C ALA A 96 9.83 -36.52 8.88
N PHE A 97 9.51 -36.39 7.58
CA PHE A 97 10.34 -36.88 6.48
C PHE A 97 11.28 -35.83 5.90
N LEU A 98 10.82 -34.58 5.77
CA LEU A 98 11.44 -33.58 4.90
C LEU A 98 12.19 -32.45 5.61
N LYS A 99 12.03 -32.28 6.94
CA LYS A 99 12.59 -31.13 7.67
C LYS A 99 14.12 -30.98 7.54
N GLN A 100 14.85 -32.08 7.42
CA GLN A 100 16.32 -32.09 7.34
C GLN A 100 16.86 -32.07 5.90
N ASP A 101 15.99 -32.02 4.90
CA ASP A 101 16.42 -31.87 3.50
C ASP A 101 16.60 -30.38 3.15
N SER A 102 17.71 -30.04 2.49
CA SER A 102 18.09 -28.66 2.19
C SER A 102 17.22 -27.96 1.15
N ARG A 103 16.47 -28.72 0.31
CA ARG A 103 15.51 -28.19 -0.66
C ARG A 103 14.08 -28.26 -0.12
N PHE A 104 13.69 -29.42 0.41
CA PHE A 104 12.30 -29.68 0.80
C PHE A 104 11.95 -29.15 2.20
N GLY A 105 12.90 -29.10 3.14
CA GLY A 105 12.69 -28.54 4.47
C GLY A 105 12.20 -27.09 4.44
N PRO A 106 12.91 -26.16 3.76
CA PRO A 106 12.46 -24.79 3.59
C PRO A 106 11.11 -24.68 2.88
N ALA A 107 10.88 -25.45 1.80
CA ALA A 107 9.63 -25.43 1.05
C ALA A 107 8.42 -25.90 1.87
N VAL A 108 8.61 -26.88 2.78
CA VAL A 108 7.58 -27.35 3.71
C VAL A 108 7.22 -26.26 4.72
N GLU A 109 8.19 -25.55 5.30
CA GLU A 109 7.89 -24.48 6.28
C GLU A 109 7.31 -23.22 5.61
N GLU A 110 7.73 -22.91 4.38
CA GLU A 110 7.19 -21.80 3.58
C GLU A 110 5.72 -22.04 3.24
N LEU A 111 5.41 -23.20 2.65
CA LEU A 111 4.04 -23.54 2.29
C LEU A 111 3.15 -23.74 3.54
N ARG A 112 3.71 -24.20 4.67
CA ARG A 112 3.01 -24.23 5.98
C ARG A 112 2.66 -22.83 6.48
N ARG A 113 3.48 -21.81 6.20
CA ARG A 113 3.19 -20.41 6.56
C ARG A 113 2.12 -19.83 5.65
N SER A 114 2.22 -20.08 4.35
CA SER A 114 1.22 -19.66 3.35
C SER A 114 -0.17 -20.24 3.65
N TRP A 115 -0.24 -21.53 4.02
CA TRP A 115 -1.49 -22.19 4.43
C TRP A 115 -2.18 -21.53 5.64
N LYS A 116 -1.43 -20.99 6.61
CA LYS A 116 -2.04 -20.26 7.74
C LYS A 116 -2.82 -19.03 7.27
N VAL A 117 -2.22 -18.27 6.36
CA VAL A 117 -2.84 -17.05 5.79
C VAL A 117 -4.04 -17.40 4.90
N ALA A 118 -4.02 -18.57 4.25
CA ALA A 118 -5.12 -19.05 3.40
C ALA A 118 -6.30 -19.66 4.18
N GLU A 119 -6.08 -20.23 5.37
CA GLU A 119 -7.14 -20.72 6.26
C GLU A 119 -7.75 -19.59 7.10
N ALA A 120 -6.89 -18.80 7.74
CA ALA A 120 -7.26 -17.74 8.68
C ALA A 120 -6.53 -16.45 8.28
N PRO A 121 -6.98 -15.75 7.22
CA PRO A 121 -6.47 -14.42 6.89
C PRO A 121 -6.64 -13.49 8.10
N GLU A 122 -5.58 -12.76 8.49
CA GLU A 122 -5.65 -11.83 9.62
C GLU A 122 -6.77 -10.79 9.38
N PRO A 123 -7.41 -10.23 10.44
CA PRO A 123 -8.59 -9.36 10.28
C PRO A 123 -8.40 -8.13 9.38
N ASP A 124 -7.15 -7.69 9.19
CA ASP A 124 -6.73 -6.60 8.31
C ASP A 124 -6.36 -7.05 6.88
N THR A 125 -6.54 -8.33 6.53
CA THR A 125 -6.29 -8.89 5.19
C THR A 125 -7.58 -9.20 4.45
N GLY A 126 -8.31 -8.13 4.09
CA GLY A 126 -9.48 -8.19 3.23
C GLY A 126 -9.86 -6.79 2.72
N PHE A 127 -10.41 -6.72 1.50
CA PHE A 127 -11.00 -5.49 0.97
C PHE A 127 -12.42 -5.35 1.53
N ALA A 128 -12.76 -4.16 2.02
CA ALA A 128 -14.13 -3.82 2.39
C ALA A 128 -14.87 -3.26 1.17
N VAL A 129 -16.05 -3.78 0.85
CA VAL A 129 -16.91 -3.26 -0.22
C VAL A 129 -18.10 -2.53 0.41
N THR A 130 -17.89 -1.27 0.80
CA THR A 130 -18.99 -0.42 1.26
C THR A 130 -19.87 -0.04 0.07
N ARG A 131 -21.06 -0.62 -0.03
CA ARG A 131 -22.05 -0.28 -1.07
C ARG A 131 -23.10 0.69 -0.52
N PRO A 132 -23.64 1.60 -1.35
CA PRO A 132 -24.86 2.33 -1.00
C PRO A 132 -25.97 1.34 -0.62
N ASN A 133 -26.58 1.57 0.54
CA ASN A 133 -27.60 0.72 1.20
C ASN A 133 -27.11 -0.59 1.87
N GLU A 134 -25.82 -0.92 1.87
CA GLU A 134 -25.25 -1.85 2.88
C GLU A 134 -24.86 -1.02 4.14
N VAL A 135 -24.97 -1.58 5.35
CA VAL A 135 -24.98 -0.78 6.59
C VAL A 135 -23.63 -0.11 6.88
N GLU A 136 -23.65 1.21 7.05
CA GLU A 136 -22.52 2.15 7.20
C GLU A 136 -21.73 2.00 8.54
N SER A 137 -21.71 0.81 9.17
CA SER A 137 -21.22 0.67 10.56
C SER A 137 -20.65 -0.70 10.95
N GLN A 138 -20.65 -1.72 10.08
CA GLN A 138 -20.06 -3.03 10.41
C GLN A 138 -19.20 -3.57 9.27
N ALA A 139 -17.88 -3.44 9.41
CA ALA A 139 -16.91 -4.13 8.58
C ALA A 139 -16.85 -5.61 9.00
N VAL A 140 -17.71 -6.46 8.42
CA VAL A 140 -17.68 -7.90 8.68
C VAL A 140 -16.40 -8.50 8.09
N TRP A 141 -15.66 -9.24 8.93
CA TRP A 141 -14.39 -9.87 8.53
C TRP A 141 -14.59 -10.79 7.32
N PHE A 142 -13.66 -10.69 6.37
CA PHE A 142 -13.74 -11.33 5.06
C PHE A 142 -14.05 -12.84 5.12
N ALA A 143 -13.38 -13.59 6.00
CA ALA A 143 -13.65 -15.02 6.13
C ALA A 143 -14.98 -15.35 6.83
N ALA A 144 -15.55 -14.43 7.63
CA ALA A 144 -16.90 -14.61 8.17
C ALA A 144 -17.99 -14.48 7.08
N LEU A 145 -17.76 -13.64 6.06
CA LEU A 145 -18.63 -13.59 4.87
C LEU A 145 -18.54 -14.90 4.06
N ALA A 146 -17.32 -15.41 3.87
CA ALA A 146 -17.07 -16.67 3.17
C ALA A 146 -17.68 -17.89 3.90
N ASP A 147 -17.51 -17.98 5.22
CA ASP A 147 -18.13 -19.01 6.06
C ASP A 147 -19.65 -18.83 6.14
N SER A 148 -20.18 -17.61 6.07
CA SER A 148 -21.64 -17.39 5.98
C SER A 148 -22.21 -17.90 4.67
N TRP A 149 -21.51 -17.81 3.54
CA TRP A 149 -21.93 -18.46 2.31
C TRP A 149 -21.84 -19.99 2.44
N LEU A 150 -20.70 -20.52 2.89
CA LEU A 150 -20.51 -21.98 2.93
C LEU A 150 -21.43 -22.66 3.95
N TYR A 151 -21.62 -22.10 5.14
CA TYR A 151 -22.36 -22.74 6.24
C TYR A 151 -23.76 -22.16 6.46
N GLY A 152 -23.93 -20.85 6.27
CA GLY A 152 -25.22 -20.17 6.38
C GLY A 152 -26.10 -20.39 5.16
N ASP A 153 -25.60 -20.13 3.95
CA ASP A 153 -26.40 -20.26 2.72
C ASP A 153 -26.41 -21.70 2.16
N LEU A 154 -25.24 -22.35 2.04
CA LEU A 154 -25.11 -23.60 1.28
C LEU A 154 -25.28 -24.89 2.09
N VAL A 155 -24.52 -25.08 3.18
CA VAL A 155 -24.29 -26.44 3.74
C VAL A 155 -25.12 -26.78 4.98
N HIS A 156 -25.35 -25.83 5.89
CA HIS A 156 -25.87 -26.15 7.24
C HIS A 156 -27.06 -25.29 7.70
N ALA A 157 -27.49 -24.28 6.94
CA ALA A 157 -28.50 -23.31 7.37
C ALA A 157 -28.18 -22.68 8.74
N ASP A 158 -26.88 -22.45 9.01
CA ASP A 158 -26.40 -21.95 10.30
C ASP A 158 -26.81 -20.49 10.50
N LEU A 159 -27.87 -20.28 11.30
CA LEU A 159 -28.38 -18.97 11.66
C LEU A 159 -27.30 -18.09 12.31
N ALA A 160 -26.37 -18.66 13.10
CA ALA A 160 -25.28 -17.91 13.71
C ALA A 160 -24.15 -17.58 12.71
N ALA A 161 -24.11 -18.23 11.54
CA ALA A 161 -23.30 -17.79 10.41
C ALA A 161 -24.00 -16.68 9.61
N GLN A 162 -25.31 -16.81 9.36
CA GLN A 162 -26.11 -15.80 8.67
C GLN A 162 -26.17 -14.47 9.45
N GLU A 163 -26.40 -14.50 10.77
CA GLU A 163 -26.40 -13.32 11.63
C GLU A 163 -25.06 -12.56 11.60
N ARG A 164 -23.92 -13.27 11.54
CA ARG A 164 -22.58 -12.68 11.42
C ARG A 164 -22.34 -11.95 10.10
N ALA A 165 -23.17 -12.16 9.08
CA ALA A 165 -23.12 -11.47 7.79
C ALA A 165 -24.38 -10.64 7.51
N SER A 166 -25.15 -10.31 8.55
CA SER A 166 -26.33 -9.44 8.46
C SER A 166 -25.98 -8.09 7.83
N GLY A 167 -26.84 -7.61 6.92
CA GLY A 167 -26.63 -6.37 6.17
C GLY A 167 -25.87 -6.52 4.84
N HIS A 168 -25.25 -7.68 4.55
CA HIS A 168 -24.56 -7.94 3.28
C HIS A 168 -25.37 -8.83 2.32
N THR A 169 -25.26 -8.58 1.01
CA THR A 169 -25.90 -9.40 -0.03
C THR A 169 -25.28 -10.81 -0.17
N LEU A 170 -26.03 -11.76 -0.74
CA LEU A 170 -25.51 -13.07 -1.16
C LEU A 170 -24.27 -12.92 -2.05
N ASN A 171 -24.30 -12.00 -3.03
CA ASN A 171 -23.17 -11.73 -3.92
C ASN A 171 -21.91 -11.30 -3.15
N SER A 172 -22.04 -10.49 -2.10
CA SER A 172 -20.91 -10.10 -1.23
C SER A 172 -20.30 -11.32 -0.53
N ARG A 173 -21.15 -12.25 -0.06
CA ARG A 173 -20.72 -13.48 0.61
C ARG A 173 -20.11 -14.50 -0.37
N TYR A 174 -20.68 -14.63 -1.57
CA TYR A 174 -20.13 -15.47 -2.63
C TYR A 174 -18.76 -14.98 -3.10
N CYS A 175 -18.60 -13.68 -3.39
CA CYS A 175 -17.29 -13.12 -3.71
C CYS A 175 -16.27 -13.36 -2.59
N ALA A 176 -16.70 -13.35 -1.32
CA ALA A 176 -15.80 -13.69 -0.21
C ALA A 176 -15.37 -15.18 -0.23
N ALA A 177 -16.32 -16.08 -0.45
CA ALA A 177 -16.07 -17.51 -0.60
C ALA A 177 -15.14 -17.86 -1.78
N VAL A 178 -15.28 -17.16 -2.91
CA VAL A 178 -14.45 -17.34 -4.12
C VAL A 178 -12.96 -17.19 -3.81
N LEU A 179 -12.58 -16.20 -3.01
CA LEU A 179 -11.17 -15.93 -2.72
C LEU A 179 -10.65 -16.83 -1.60
N LEU A 180 -11.41 -16.99 -0.50
CA LEU A 180 -10.97 -17.85 0.61
C LEU A 180 -10.79 -19.30 0.13
N TYR A 181 -11.84 -19.93 -0.40
CA TYR A 181 -11.76 -21.33 -0.82
C TYR A 181 -11.02 -21.50 -2.16
N GLY A 182 -10.87 -20.42 -2.95
CA GLY A 182 -9.98 -20.37 -4.12
C GLY A 182 -8.50 -20.44 -3.73
N GLN A 183 -8.07 -19.65 -2.75
CA GLN A 183 -6.73 -19.73 -2.19
C GLN A 183 -6.48 -21.10 -1.55
N VAL A 184 -7.44 -21.65 -0.78
CA VAL A 184 -7.33 -23.02 -0.24
C VAL A 184 -7.19 -24.06 -1.36
N ALA A 185 -7.94 -23.95 -2.46
CA ALA A 185 -7.80 -24.87 -3.60
C ALA A 185 -6.40 -24.81 -4.25
N ILE A 186 -5.83 -23.61 -4.42
CA ILE A 186 -4.44 -23.42 -4.87
C ILE A 186 -3.45 -24.08 -3.90
N HIS A 187 -3.64 -23.88 -2.59
CA HIS A 187 -2.77 -24.42 -1.56
C HIS A 187 -2.84 -25.96 -1.45
N VAL A 188 -4.00 -26.57 -1.69
CA VAL A 188 -4.16 -28.04 -1.81
C VAL A 188 -3.35 -28.59 -2.99
N VAL A 189 -3.45 -27.97 -4.16
CA VAL A 189 -2.71 -28.40 -5.36
C VAL A 189 -1.20 -28.15 -5.21
N ALA A 190 -0.80 -27.06 -4.53
CA ALA A 190 0.60 -26.80 -4.21
C ALA A 190 1.18 -27.87 -3.28
N THR A 191 0.48 -28.26 -2.20
CA THR A 191 0.93 -29.32 -1.30
C THR A 191 0.97 -30.68 -2.00
N LEU A 192 0.01 -31.00 -2.88
CA LEU A 192 0.04 -32.22 -3.69
C LEU A 192 1.28 -32.28 -4.60
N ASN A 193 1.65 -31.16 -5.24
CA ASN A 193 2.84 -31.09 -6.10
C ASN A 193 4.16 -31.06 -5.33
N LEU A 194 4.17 -30.59 -4.08
CA LEU A 194 5.31 -30.74 -3.16
C LEU A 194 5.49 -32.22 -2.77
N ILE A 195 4.38 -32.93 -2.49
CA ILE A 195 4.40 -34.37 -2.16
C ILE A 195 4.90 -35.20 -3.35
N ARG A 196 4.42 -34.94 -4.58
CA ARG A 196 4.91 -35.61 -5.80
C ARG A 196 6.43 -35.49 -5.95
N GLN A 197 6.96 -34.28 -5.89
CA GLN A 197 8.42 -34.04 -5.98
C GLN A 197 9.20 -34.75 -4.86
N ALA A 198 8.65 -34.87 -3.65
CA ALA A 198 9.29 -35.58 -2.54
C ALA A 198 9.28 -37.12 -2.73
N VAL A 199 8.28 -37.67 -3.42
CA VAL A 199 8.23 -39.08 -3.83
C VAL A 199 9.17 -39.35 -5.00
N GLU A 200 9.19 -38.47 -6.01
CA GLU A 200 10.13 -38.53 -7.15
C GLU A 200 11.60 -38.44 -6.70
N ALA A 201 11.89 -37.66 -5.65
CA ALA A 201 13.21 -37.57 -5.03
C ALA A 201 13.54 -38.78 -4.10
N GLY A 202 12.64 -39.75 -3.94
CA GLY A 202 12.82 -40.91 -3.05
C GLY A 202 12.87 -40.57 -1.55
N LEU A 203 12.54 -39.33 -1.17
CA LEU A 203 12.56 -38.84 0.22
C LEU A 203 11.35 -39.35 1.01
N LEU A 204 10.20 -39.43 0.34
CA LEU A 204 8.94 -39.96 0.87
C LEU A 204 8.53 -41.22 0.09
N ILE A 205 8.04 -42.24 0.80
CA ILE A 205 7.50 -43.47 0.21
C ILE A 205 6.02 -43.53 0.55
N LEU A 206 5.16 -43.69 -0.45
CA LEU A 206 3.71 -43.86 -0.34
C LEU A 206 3.25 -45.00 -1.26
N GLN A 207 2.07 -45.56 -1.02
CA GLN A 207 1.49 -46.59 -1.89
C GLN A 207 1.02 -45.98 -3.22
N GLU A 208 1.19 -46.72 -4.33
CA GLU A 208 0.92 -46.22 -5.69
C GLU A 208 -0.59 -45.90 -5.89
N GLU A 209 -1.45 -46.64 -5.19
CA GLU A 209 -2.90 -46.45 -5.14
C GLU A 209 -3.30 -45.03 -4.74
N ALA A 210 -2.53 -44.34 -3.89
CA ALA A 210 -2.81 -42.95 -3.52
C ALA A 210 -2.81 -42.02 -4.75
N PHE A 211 -1.94 -42.31 -5.72
CA PHE A 211 -1.78 -41.54 -6.97
C PHE A 211 -2.58 -42.12 -8.16
N LEU A 212 -2.94 -43.40 -8.13
CA LEU A 212 -3.67 -44.07 -9.23
C LEU A 212 -5.17 -44.26 -9.00
N ALA A 213 -5.65 -44.37 -7.76
CA ALA A 213 -7.07 -44.65 -7.48
C ALA A 213 -8.00 -43.60 -8.12
N PRO A 214 -9.15 -43.98 -8.73
CA PRO A 214 -10.07 -43.04 -9.36
C PRO A 214 -10.72 -42.06 -8.37
N VAL A 215 -10.53 -40.76 -8.63
CA VAL A 215 -10.94 -39.65 -7.74
C VAL A 215 -12.25 -38.95 -8.14
N SER A 216 -12.74 -39.26 -9.34
CA SER A 216 -14.02 -38.84 -9.91
C SER A 216 -14.66 -40.03 -10.63
N ALA A 217 -15.99 -40.11 -10.65
CA ALA A 217 -16.70 -41.17 -11.37
C ALA A 217 -16.61 -40.98 -12.89
N THR A 218 -16.39 -42.07 -13.63
CA THR A 218 -16.45 -42.05 -15.10
C THR A 218 -17.91 -41.96 -15.55
N VAL A 219 -18.26 -40.90 -16.28
CA VAL A 219 -19.61 -40.65 -16.81
C VAL A 219 -19.60 -40.79 -18.34
N PRO A 220 -20.56 -41.49 -18.97
CA PRO A 220 -21.62 -42.29 -18.35
C PRO A 220 -21.06 -43.50 -17.60
N MET A 221 -21.69 -43.83 -16.46
CA MET A 221 -21.26 -44.97 -15.63
C MET A 221 -21.53 -46.29 -16.37
N ARG A 222 -20.45 -46.99 -16.76
CA ARG A 222 -20.51 -48.28 -17.48
C ARG A 222 -20.21 -49.44 -16.53
N PHE A 223 -21.25 -49.96 -15.89
CA PHE A 223 -21.12 -51.19 -15.10
C PHE A 223 -21.11 -52.42 -16.03
N PRO A 224 -20.24 -53.43 -15.78
CA PRO A 224 -20.27 -54.69 -16.51
C PRO A 224 -21.47 -55.53 -16.02
N LEU A 225 -22.66 -55.17 -16.50
CA LEU A 225 -23.91 -55.79 -16.11
C LEU A 225 -23.84 -57.31 -16.27
N VAL A 226 -24.47 -58.02 -15.34
CA VAL A 226 -24.68 -59.48 -15.39
C VAL A 226 -26.17 -59.78 -15.24
N GLY A 227 -26.85 -58.91 -14.49
CA GLY A 227 -28.29 -58.86 -14.35
C GLY A 227 -28.76 -57.50 -13.86
N TYR A 228 -30.04 -57.20 -14.06
CA TYR A 228 -30.71 -56.00 -13.53
C TYR A 228 -32.15 -56.34 -13.18
N ALA A 229 -32.63 -55.75 -12.09
CA ALA A 229 -34.03 -55.81 -11.67
C ALA A 229 -34.42 -54.47 -11.09
N GLN A 230 -35.64 -54.02 -11.41
CA GLN A 230 -36.25 -52.81 -10.88
C GLN A 230 -37.66 -53.17 -10.41
N ALA A 231 -38.08 -52.60 -9.29
CA ALA A 231 -39.41 -52.78 -8.72
C ALA A 231 -39.83 -51.49 -8.00
N GLU A 232 -41.08 -51.43 -7.53
CA GLU A 232 -41.63 -50.27 -6.84
C GLU A 232 -41.02 -50.09 -5.44
N VAL A 233 -40.99 -48.83 -4.97
CA VAL A 233 -40.45 -48.47 -3.66
C VAL A 233 -41.26 -49.16 -2.56
N GLY A 234 -40.59 -49.96 -1.72
CA GLY A 234 -41.22 -50.84 -0.74
C GLY A 234 -41.21 -52.32 -1.10
N THR A 235 -40.84 -52.70 -2.34
CA THR A 235 -40.65 -54.10 -2.72
C THR A 235 -39.53 -54.75 -1.90
N PRO A 236 -39.75 -55.92 -1.25
CA PRO A 236 -38.69 -56.63 -0.53
C PRO A 236 -37.53 -57.04 -1.44
N MET A 237 -36.30 -56.81 -1.00
CA MET A 237 -35.06 -57.10 -1.76
C MET A 237 -35.02 -58.53 -2.31
N GLN A 238 -35.55 -59.50 -1.55
CA GLN A 238 -35.62 -60.91 -1.94
C GLN A 238 -36.43 -61.14 -3.23
N ALA A 239 -37.47 -60.34 -3.47
CA ALA A 239 -38.29 -60.43 -4.69
C ALA A 239 -37.58 -59.79 -5.90
N MET A 240 -36.81 -58.72 -5.69
CA MET A 240 -36.00 -58.11 -6.76
C MET A 240 -34.89 -59.04 -7.27
N LEU A 241 -34.20 -59.74 -6.38
CA LEU A 241 -33.07 -60.62 -6.75
C LEU A 241 -33.46 -61.69 -7.78
N MET A 242 -34.66 -62.26 -7.63
CA MET A 242 -35.22 -63.31 -8.49
C MET A 242 -35.39 -62.91 -9.97
N LEU A 243 -35.49 -61.61 -10.28
CA LEU A 243 -35.79 -61.12 -11.63
C LEU A 243 -34.53 -60.98 -12.52
N SER A 244 -33.34 -60.92 -11.93
CA SER A 244 -32.20 -60.20 -12.51
C SER A 244 -31.38 -60.91 -13.60
N THR A 245 -31.37 -62.24 -13.68
CA THR A 245 -30.23 -63.09 -14.10
C THR A 245 -29.84 -63.15 -15.62
N ARG A 246 -29.70 -62.03 -16.37
CA ARG A 246 -29.88 -62.10 -17.87
C ARG A 246 -28.93 -61.43 -18.92
N LEU A 247 -28.16 -60.33 -18.74
CA LEU A 247 -27.66 -59.51 -19.92
C LEU A 247 -26.22 -58.92 -19.90
N ARG A 248 -25.55 -58.85 -21.10
CA ARG A 248 -24.13 -58.47 -21.43
C ARG A 248 -23.94 -58.21 -22.97
N PRO A 249 -22.77 -57.83 -23.59
CA PRO A 249 -21.60 -56.96 -23.26
C PRO A 249 -21.01 -56.12 -24.49
N ARG A 250 -19.72 -55.65 -24.41
CA ARG A 250 -18.73 -55.23 -25.48
C ARG A 250 -18.43 -53.71 -25.78
N ARG A 251 -17.48 -53.39 -26.70
CA ARG A 251 -16.29 -52.47 -26.51
C ARG A 251 -15.85 -51.54 -27.69
N ASP A 252 -14.84 -50.64 -27.48
CA ASP A 252 -14.51 -49.32 -28.13
C ASP A 252 -13.31 -49.21 -29.17
N GLN A 253 -13.06 -48.03 -29.83
CA GLN A 253 -11.71 -47.41 -30.14
C GLN A 253 -11.63 -45.96 -30.81
N PRO A 254 -10.50 -45.16 -30.72
CA PRO A 254 -10.30 -43.75 -31.26
C PRO A 254 -8.90 -43.37 -31.94
N ARG A 255 -8.58 -42.08 -32.29
CA ARG A 255 -7.23 -41.59 -32.84
C ARG A 255 -6.78 -40.07 -32.60
N ARG A 256 -5.76 -39.48 -33.33
CA ARG A 256 -4.67 -38.52 -32.85
C ARG A 256 -4.21 -37.25 -33.69
N SER A 257 -3.82 -36.13 -32.99
CA SER A 257 -2.66 -35.11 -33.02
C SER A 257 -1.74 -34.63 -34.22
N ALA A 258 -1.22 -33.35 -34.20
CA ALA A 258 0.02 -32.80 -34.89
C ALA A 258 0.63 -31.43 -34.32
N ARG A 259 1.79 -30.87 -34.82
CA ARG A 259 2.68 -29.80 -34.16
C ARG A 259 3.85 -29.17 -35.02
N ARG A 260 4.33 -27.87 -34.87
CA ARG A 260 5.79 -27.35 -34.97
C ARG A 260 6.13 -25.79 -34.96
N THR A 261 7.43 -25.41 -34.80
CA THR A 261 8.17 -24.07 -34.70
C THR A 261 9.70 -24.21 -35.13
N PRO A 262 10.78 -23.34 -34.94
CA PRO A 262 11.08 -22.00 -34.28
C PRO A 262 12.21 -21.02 -34.89
N ALA A 263 12.73 -20.00 -34.12
CA ALA A 263 14.06 -19.24 -34.14
C ALA A 263 14.38 -18.10 -35.18
N GLY A 264 15.37 -17.15 -35.06
CA GLY A 264 16.28 -16.62 -33.97
C GLY A 264 17.57 -15.77 -34.37
N ALA A 265 18.15 -14.91 -33.47
CA ALA A 265 19.53 -14.23 -33.43
C ALA A 265 19.90 -12.98 -34.35
N ALA A 266 20.97 -12.12 -34.22
CA ALA A 266 21.84 -11.52 -33.13
C ALA A 266 22.90 -10.43 -33.65
N GLY A 267 23.62 -9.60 -32.82
CA GLY A 267 24.72 -8.61 -33.23
C GLY A 267 25.35 -7.65 -32.14
N LEU A 268 26.53 -6.96 -32.33
CA LEU A 268 27.33 -6.23 -31.26
C LEU A 268 28.50 -5.26 -31.73
N LEU A 269 28.82 -4.06 -31.10
CA LEU A 269 30.19 -3.39 -30.87
C LEU A 269 30.29 -1.85 -30.43
N ARG A 270 31.54 -1.32 -30.20
CA ARG A 270 32.10 -0.12 -29.42
C ARG A 270 32.08 1.30 -30.12
N ARG A 271 32.20 2.54 -29.51
CA ARG A 271 33.00 3.29 -28.43
C ARG A 271 34.40 3.87 -28.84
N PRO A 272 35.05 4.96 -28.24
CA PRO A 272 34.76 5.91 -27.09
C PRO A 272 35.21 7.45 -27.25
N GLY A 273 35.26 8.30 -26.18
CA GLY A 273 36.28 9.41 -25.99
C GLY A 273 35.95 10.80 -25.30
N ASN A 274 36.73 11.21 -24.25
CA ASN A 274 37.20 12.57 -23.72
C ASN A 274 36.28 13.84 -23.65
N LYS A 275 36.49 14.95 -22.87
CA LYS A 275 37.48 15.46 -21.85
C LYS A 275 36.94 16.71 -21.08
N GLU A 276 37.59 17.20 -19.98
CA GLU A 276 37.59 18.65 -19.55
C GLU A 276 37.35 18.93 -18.03
N LEU A 277 37.78 20.08 -17.46
CA LEU A 277 37.87 20.35 -15.98
C LEU A 277 37.85 21.87 -15.59
N VAL A 278 37.04 22.36 -14.63
CA VAL A 278 37.00 23.79 -14.12
C VAL A 278 36.65 23.91 -12.61
N THR A 279 37.26 24.89 -11.92
CA THR A 279 37.24 25.07 -10.44
C THR A 279 36.69 26.42 -9.93
N HIS A 280 36.31 26.50 -8.64
CA HIS A 280 36.19 27.66 -7.68
C HIS A 280 34.96 27.50 -6.74
N ARG A 281 34.83 28.13 -5.56
CA ARG A 281 35.62 29.10 -4.76
C ARG A 281 35.33 28.91 -3.25
N SER A 282 36.19 29.37 -2.33
CA SER A 282 36.03 29.18 -0.87
C SER A 282 35.41 30.38 -0.13
N TYR A 283 34.57 30.10 0.87
CA TYR A 283 34.10 31.08 1.87
C TYR A 283 35.05 31.15 3.09
N GLY A 284 34.97 32.25 3.86
CA GLY A 284 35.80 32.50 5.04
C GLY A 284 35.33 31.76 6.30
N SER A 285 36.28 31.46 7.19
CA SER A 285 36.05 30.69 8.42
C SER A 285 35.46 31.56 9.55
N ILE A 286 34.13 31.50 9.73
CA ILE A 286 33.54 31.75 11.05
C ILE A 286 33.92 30.55 11.92
N MET A 287 34.59 30.80 13.06
CA MET A 287 34.98 29.76 14.00
C MET A 287 34.06 29.85 15.22
N TYR A 288 33.34 28.77 15.50
CA TYR A 288 32.40 28.69 16.64
C TYR A 288 33.11 29.00 17.97
N PRO A 289 32.43 29.69 18.92
CA PRO A 289 32.98 29.90 20.25
C PRO A 289 33.26 28.55 20.94
N PRO A 290 34.41 28.39 21.61
CA PRO A 290 34.71 27.16 22.33
C PRO A 290 33.74 26.97 23.51
N PRO A 291 33.41 25.72 23.89
CA PRO A 291 32.56 25.45 25.04
C PRO A 291 33.27 25.82 26.34
N ASP A 292 32.57 26.53 27.23
CA ASP A 292 33.09 27.05 28.51
C ASP A 292 32.47 26.33 29.73
N GLY A 293 31.67 25.29 29.49
CA GLY A 293 30.94 24.55 30.52
C GLY A 293 30.11 23.40 29.95
N GLN A 294 29.22 22.87 30.81
CA GLN A 294 28.21 21.88 30.41
C GLN A 294 26.95 22.54 29.84
N ASP A 295 26.59 23.72 30.35
CA ASP A 295 25.49 24.57 29.88
C ASP A 295 26.04 25.76 29.08
N LEU A 296 25.22 26.34 28.19
CA LEU A 296 25.58 27.57 27.47
C LEU A 296 25.52 28.80 28.37
N THR A 297 26.53 29.66 28.25
CA THR A 297 26.47 31.04 28.77
C THR A 297 25.55 31.90 27.91
N GLU A 298 25.03 33.00 28.45
CA GLU A 298 24.19 33.97 27.72
C GLU A 298 24.89 34.52 26.46
N VAL A 299 26.22 34.70 26.52
CA VAL A 299 27.02 35.20 25.39
C VAL A 299 27.15 34.15 24.29
N GLN A 300 27.43 32.89 24.63
CA GLN A 300 27.50 31.79 23.66
C GLN A 300 26.12 31.51 23.03
N ALA A 301 25.04 31.57 23.82
CA ALA A 301 23.68 31.42 23.34
C ALA A 301 23.33 32.50 22.30
N LEU A 302 23.67 33.76 22.59
CA LEU A 302 23.46 34.89 21.67
C LEU A 302 24.32 34.76 20.40
N GLU A 303 25.60 34.45 20.52
CA GLU A 303 26.51 34.30 19.36
C GLU A 303 26.09 33.13 18.44
N LEU A 304 25.60 32.03 19.02
CA LEU A 304 25.05 30.91 18.25
C LEU A 304 23.75 31.31 17.53
N ASP A 305 22.81 31.97 18.22
CA ASP A 305 21.56 32.39 17.58
C ASP A 305 21.80 33.46 16.50
N ASP A 306 22.64 34.47 16.75
CA ASP A 306 23.03 35.45 15.73
C ASP A 306 23.68 34.75 14.52
N THR A 307 24.54 33.75 14.73
CA THR A 307 25.15 32.97 13.64
C THR A 307 24.12 32.13 12.87
N PHE A 308 23.18 31.50 13.57
CA PHE A 308 22.11 30.70 12.96
C PHE A 308 21.17 31.57 12.12
N LEU A 309 20.72 32.71 12.67
CA LEU A 309 19.82 33.62 12.00
C LEU A 309 20.50 34.33 10.81
N ALA A 310 21.79 34.69 10.94
CA ALA A 310 22.58 35.25 9.84
C ALA A 310 22.93 34.25 8.72
N SER A 311 22.73 32.93 8.93
CA SER A 311 23.05 31.89 7.94
C SER A 311 22.07 31.78 6.76
N ASP A 312 20.97 32.55 6.78
CA ASP A 312 19.81 32.44 5.88
C ASP A 312 19.37 30.98 5.65
N PRO A 313 18.75 30.32 6.66
CA PRO A 313 18.22 28.97 6.51
C PRO A 313 17.09 28.87 5.46
N PHE A 314 16.53 30.00 4.99
CA PHE A 314 15.57 30.03 3.88
C PHE A 314 16.26 29.98 2.50
N GLN A 315 17.51 30.46 2.38
CA GLN A 315 18.31 30.33 1.15
C GLN A 315 18.43 28.88 0.70
N TYR A 316 18.53 27.93 1.63
CA TYR A 316 18.55 26.50 1.33
C TYR A 316 17.30 26.06 0.53
N PHE A 317 16.11 26.41 1.03
CA PHE A 317 14.84 26.01 0.40
C PHE A 317 14.61 26.76 -0.91
N SER A 318 14.80 28.08 -0.93
CA SER A 318 14.60 28.89 -2.14
C SER A 318 15.57 28.51 -3.26
N SER A 319 16.84 28.23 -2.94
CA SER A 319 17.83 27.74 -3.92
C SER A 319 17.45 26.36 -4.47
N ARG A 320 16.96 25.44 -3.62
CA ARG A 320 16.53 24.10 -4.07
C ARG A 320 15.26 24.17 -4.93
N ILE A 321 14.32 25.05 -4.62
CA ILE A 321 13.12 25.31 -5.43
C ILE A 321 13.50 25.91 -6.79
N ALA A 322 14.37 26.94 -6.80
CA ALA A 322 14.88 27.53 -8.04
C ALA A 322 15.63 26.53 -8.91
N SER A 323 16.43 25.64 -8.31
CA SER A 323 17.14 24.56 -9.01
C SER A 323 16.18 23.58 -9.69
N LEU A 324 15.07 23.22 -9.03
CA LEU A 324 14.06 22.31 -9.58
C LEU A 324 13.24 22.96 -10.69
N LEU A 325 12.92 24.26 -10.58
CA LEU A 325 12.28 25.01 -11.66
C LEU A 325 13.19 25.11 -12.89
N ALA A 326 14.44 25.53 -12.71
CA ALA A 326 15.41 25.62 -13.80
C ALA A 326 15.68 24.26 -14.47
N TRP A 327 15.70 23.16 -13.71
CA TRP A 327 15.86 21.82 -14.29
C TRP A 327 14.61 21.35 -15.05
N HIS A 328 13.40 21.72 -14.59
CA HIS A 328 12.16 21.43 -15.30
C HIS A 328 12.03 22.23 -16.61
N GLU A 329 12.42 23.51 -16.59
CA GLU A 329 12.36 24.43 -17.74
C GLU A 329 13.45 24.14 -18.79
N SER A 330 14.58 23.55 -18.39
CA SER A 330 15.66 23.10 -19.28
C SER A 330 15.56 21.63 -19.69
N ALA A 331 14.52 20.91 -19.25
CA ALA A 331 14.30 19.51 -19.62
C ALA A 331 13.99 19.37 -21.12
N PRO A 332 14.67 18.48 -21.86
CA PRO A 332 14.31 18.19 -23.24
C PRO A 332 12.95 17.47 -23.33
N VAL A 333 12.12 17.86 -24.29
CA VAL A 333 10.84 17.20 -24.57
C VAL A 333 11.09 15.84 -25.24
N SER A 334 11.14 14.78 -24.42
CA SER A 334 11.20 13.33 -24.73
C SER A 334 12.20 12.84 -25.78
N ASP A 335 12.94 11.77 -25.46
CA ASP A 335 13.87 11.03 -26.34
C ASP A 335 15.06 11.81 -26.96
N ALA A 336 15.07 13.14 -26.90
CA ALA A 336 16.24 13.94 -27.26
C ALA A 336 17.37 13.75 -26.24
N ALA A 337 18.48 13.17 -26.69
CA ALA A 337 19.66 12.93 -25.87
C ALA A 337 20.19 14.24 -25.26
N LEU A 338 20.57 14.21 -23.97
CA LEU A 338 21.20 15.34 -23.31
C LEU A 338 22.45 15.80 -24.10
N PRO A 339 22.64 17.11 -24.32
CA PRO A 339 23.79 17.63 -25.06
C PRO A 339 25.10 17.15 -24.45
N GLU A 340 26.16 17.01 -25.24
CA GLU A 340 27.49 16.67 -24.73
C GLU A 340 27.93 17.73 -23.68
N PRO A 341 28.54 17.32 -22.56
CA PRO A 341 28.95 18.23 -21.50
C PRO A 341 30.16 19.02 -21.95
N GLU A 342 30.13 20.35 -21.75
CA GLU A 342 31.25 21.18 -22.16
C GLU A 342 32.54 20.79 -21.40
N PRO A 343 33.71 20.82 -22.06
CA PRO A 343 35.00 20.58 -21.41
C PRO A 343 35.25 21.61 -20.32
N GLY A 344 35.10 21.19 -19.06
CA GLY A 344 35.12 22.07 -17.89
C GLY A 344 33.97 21.82 -16.92
N SER A 345 32.86 21.26 -17.40
CA SER A 345 31.68 21.06 -16.56
C SER A 345 31.82 19.92 -15.55
N ILE A 346 31.12 20.04 -14.41
CA ILE A 346 31.02 19.00 -13.37
C ILE A 346 30.56 17.64 -13.96
N ARG A 347 29.77 17.64 -15.05
CA ARG A 347 29.37 16.42 -15.76
C ARG A 347 30.52 15.78 -16.57
N ALA A 348 31.45 16.57 -17.11
CA ALA A 348 32.67 16.05 -17.73
C ALA A 348 33.59 15.42 -16.67
N GLU A 349 33.83 16.12 -15.56
CA GLU A 349 34.63 15.62 -14.43
C GLU A 349 34.03 14.34 -13.82
N LEU A 350 32.71 14.31 -13.59
CA LEU A 350 32.02 13.13 -13.07
C LEU A 350 32.10 11.93 -14.02
N ASN A 351 31.98 12.13 -15.34
CA ASN A 351 32.18 11.07 -16.32
C ASN A 351 33.64 10.54 -16.31
N GLN A 352 34.63 11.42 -16.10
CA GLN A 352 36.03 11.05 -15.93
C GLN A 352 36.24 10.20 -14.65
N TYR A 353 35.69 10.60 -13.50
CA TYR A 353 35.73 9.81 -12.27
C TYR A 353 35.06 8.43 -12.42
N LEU A 354 33.92 8.37 -13.12
CA LEU A 354 33.20 7.13 -13.41
C LEU A 354 33.85 6.26 -14.50
N GLN A 355 34.91 6.76 -15.16
CA GLN A 355 35.60 6.10 -16.27
C GLN A 355 34.67 5.73 -17.45
N ARG A 356 33.63 6.53 -17.69
CA ARG A 356 32.62 6.29 -18.74
C ARG A 356 32.78 7.28 -19.91
N PRO A 357 32.60 6.85 -21.17
CA PRO A 357 32.35 7.79 -22.27
C PRO A 357 31.05 8.55 -22.00
N VAL A 358 30.99 9.81 -22.44
CA VAL A 358 29.82 10.68 -22.24
C VAL A 358 28.51 10.03 -22.69
N ALA A 359 28.49 9.49 -23.92
CA ALA A 359 27.31 8.87 -24.54
C ALA A 359 26.80 7.59 -23.84
N ASP A 360 27.54 7.06 -22.86
CA ASP A 360 27.20 5.93 -21.99
C ASP A 360 27.19 6.31 -20.49
N GLY A 361 27.15 7.61 -20.19
CA GLY A 361 26.99 8.13 -18.83
C GLY A 361 25.65 7.69 -18.22
N PRO A 362 25.53 7.62 -16.88
CA PRO A 362 24.32 7.14 -16.19
C PRO A 362 23.10 8.07 -16.35
N PHE A 363 23.23 9.17 -17.08
CA PHE A 363 22.23 10.24 -17.23
C PHE A 363 21.53 10.22 -18.61
N LYS A 364 21.72 9.16 -19.40
CA LYS A 364 21.20 9.04 -20.77
C LYS A 364 19.66 8.95 -20.84
N GLU A 365 19.07 8.28 -19.85
CA GLU A 365 17.65 7.94 -19.77
C GLU A 365 17.08 8.51 -18.46
N LEU A 366 17.12 9.84 -18.31
CA LEU A 366 16.56 10.54 -17.15
C LEU A 366 15.12 11.00 -17.41
N ASP A 367 14.17 10.46 -16.66
CA ASP A 367 12.84 11.06 -16.50
C ASP A 367 12.95 12.29 -15.57
N VAL A 368 13.35 13.42 -16.16
CA VAL A 368 13.52 14.70 -15.44
C VAL A 368 12.21 15.16 -14.81
N HIS A 369 11.07 14.98 -15.49
CA HIS A 369 9.78 15.44 -14.97
C HIS A 369 9.34 14.62 -13.76
N ALA A 370 9.54 13.30 -13.75
CA ALA A 370 9.29 12.46 -12.58
C ALA A 370 10.26 12.72 -11.43
N GLN A 371 11.56 12.94 -11.73
CA GLN A 371 12.54 13.26 -10.70
C GLN A 371 12.24 14.62 -10.05
N VAL A 372 11.96 15.66 -10.85
CA VAL A 372 11.52 16.98 -10.34
C VAL A 372 10.26 16.85 -9.49
N ALA A 373 9.31 16.00 -9.86
CA ALA A 373 8.11 15.77 -9.07
C ALA A 373 8.40 15.10 -7.71
N ALA A 374 9.25 14.06 -7.69
CA ALA A 374 9.67 13.39 -6.46
C ALA A 374 10.48 14.33 -5.55
N ASP A 375 11.40 15.12 -6.10
CA ASP A 375 12.15 16.12 -5.35
C ASP A 375 11.26 17.28 -4.86
N ALA A 376 10.27 17.73 -5.63
CA ALA A 376 9.30 18.72 -5.17
C ALA A 376 8.50 18.20 -3.95
N LEU A 377 8.11 16.92 -3.95
CA LEU A 377 7.50 16.27 -2.79
C LEU A 377 8.47 16.25 -1.60
N ALA A 378 9.75 15.95 -1.83
CA ALA A 378 10.76 15.93 -0.78
C ALA A 378 11.06 17.32 -0.19
N VAL A 379 11.11 18.35 -1.04
CA VAL A 379 11.26 19.76 -0.63
C VAL A 379 10.08 20.21 0.21
N ARG A 380 8.83 19.89 -0.18
CA ARG A 380 7.64 20.23 0.62
C ARG A 380 7.68 19.65 2.03
N HIS A 381 7.93 18.35 2.17
CA HIS A 381 7.96 17.72 3.49
C HIS A 381 9.15 18.20 4.33
N HIS A 382 10.31 18.46 3.73
CA HIS A 382 11.45 19.03 4.44
C HIS A 382 11.16 20.47 4.91
N ALA A 383 10.49 21.29 4.09
CA ALA A 383 10.06 22.64 4.44
C ALA A 383 8.91 22.66 5.48
N ALA A 384 8.18 21.56 5.65
CA ALA A 384 7.23 21.37 6.74
C ALA A 384 7.93 20.86 8.02
N GLU A 385 8.87 19.92 7.92
CA GLU A 385 9.56 19.35 9.08
C GLU A 385 10.42 20.42 9.78
N ALA A 386 11.15 21.21 9.00
CA ALA A 386 11.91 22.34 9.53
C ALA A 386 11.00 23.38 10.20
N LEU A 387 9.77 23.60 9.70
CA LEU A 387 8.84 24.58 10.25
C LEU A 387 8.33 24.13 11.62
N LEU A 388 7.95 22.86 11.77
CA LEU A 388 7.54 22.31 13.06
C LEU A 388 8.70 22.26 14.05
N ARG A 389 9.93 21.94 13.61
CA ARG A 389 11.11 21.97 14.47
C ARG A 389 11.43 23.37 14.98
N LEU A 390 11.43 24.38 14.11
CA LEU A 390 11.61 25.79 14.48
C LEU A 390 10.50 26.27 15.42
N ALA A 391 9.24 25.95 15.12
CA ALA A 391 8.11 26.29 15.97
C ALA A 391 8.20 25.61 17.34
N CYS A 392 8.56 24.32 17.41
CA CYS A 392 8.72 23.60 18.66
C CYS A 392 9.83 24.19 19.53
N ALA A 393 11.02 24.44 18.95
CA ALA A 393 12.15 25.06 19.64
C ALA A 393 11.87 26.49 20.16
N ARG A 394 10.80 27.14 19.68
CA ARG A 394 10.45 28.52 20.04
C ARG A 394 9.15 28.68 20.85
N LEU A 395 8.24 27.71 20.78
CA LEU A 395 6.89 27.73 21.39
C LEU A 395 6.64 26.61 22.41
N ALA A 396 7.42 25.53 22.42
CA ALA A 396 7.35 24.54 23.49
C ALA A 396 8.19 25.02 24.69
N PRO A 397 7.81 24.69 25.94
CA PRO A 397 8.67 24.96 27.09
C PRO A 397 10.01 24.23 26.94
N SER A 398 11.13 24.97 27.04
CA SER A 398 12.45 24.35 27.15
C SER A 398 12.57 23.57 28.47
N THR A 399 13.22 22.41 28.40
CA THR A 399 13.55 21.59 29.58
C THR A 399 14.99 21.81 30.07
N GLY A 400 15.72 22.77 29.49
CA GLY A 400 17.11 23.06 29.81
C GLY A 400 17.30 23.90 31.10
N THR A 401 18.51 23.82 31.68
CA THR A 401 18.94 24.63 32.83
C THR A 401 19.86 25.79 32.47
N GLY A 402 20.43 25.78 31.26
CA GLY A 402 21.31 26.84 30.73
C GLY A 402 20.58 28.01 30.09
N ALA A 403 21.34 28.92 29.47
CA ALA A 403 20.78 30.02 28.69
C ALA A 403 20.02 29.48 27.45
N PRO A 404 18.80 30.00 27.15
CA PRO A 404 18.03 29.56 25.99
C PRO A 404 18.71 29.98 24.69
N CYS A 405 18.85 29.03 23.75
CA CYS A 405 19.46 29.22 22.43
C CYS A 405 18.64 28.45 21.39
N LEU A 406 18.05 29.16 20.44
CA LEU A 406 17.22 28.60 19.38
C LEU A 406 17.98 27.54 18.56
N TRP A 407 19.25 27.76 18.24
CA TRP A 407 20.03 26.77 17.50
C TRP A 407 20.27 25.50 18.32
N ALA A 408 20.55 25.63 19.62
CA ALA A 408 20.77 24.51 20.52
C ALA A 408 19.48 23.70 20.75
N GLU A 409 18.33 24.36 20.88
CA GLU A 409 17.00 23.75 20.98
C GLU A 409 16.62 23.00 19.68
N ILE A 410 16.93 23.55 18.50
CA ILE A 410 16.72 22.85 17.22
C ILE A 410 17.65 21.63 17.09
N ALA A 411 18.89 21.72 17.57
CA ALA A 411 19.89 20.65 17.48
C ALA A 411 19.70 19.52 18.51
N SER A 412 19.21 19.86 19.71
CA SER A 412 19.02 18.93 20.84
C SER A 412 17.58 18.47 21.02
N GLY A 413 16.63 19.11 20.33
CA GLY A 413 15.20 18.83 20.40
C GLY A 413 14.79 17.46 19.84
N PRO A 414 13.48 17.12 19.94
CA PRO A 414 13.02 15.75 19.76
C PRO A 414 13.37 15.17 18.38
N THR A 415 13.96 13.97 18.36
CA THR A 415 14.48 13.38 17.12
C THR A 415 13.35 12.96 16.18
N ARG A 416 12.22 12.46 16.71
CA ARG A 416 11.07 12.04 15.89
C ARG A 416 10.09 13.18 15.69
N ILE A 417 9.56 13.32 14.47
CA ILE A 417 8.56 14.34 14.15
C ILE A 417 7.24 14.18 14.94
N ALA A 418 6.92 12.96 15.40
CA ALA A 418 5.78 12.72 16.30
C ALA A 418 5.98 13.43 17.66
N GLU A 419 7.17 13.34 18.25
CA GLU A 419 7.49 13.98 19.53
C GLU A 419 7.44 15.52 19.40
N VAL A 420 7.91 16.07 18.26
CA VAL A 420 7.80 17.49 17.92
C VAL A 420 6.32 17.93 17.81
N ILE A 421 5.46 17.12 17.18
CA ILE A 421 4.02 17.38 17.06
C ILE A 421 3.33 17.28 18.44
N GLU A 422 3.71 16.29 19.27
CA GLU A 422 3.21 16.12 20.63
C GLU A 422 3.58 17.32 21.53
N HIS A 423 4.82 17.81 21.47
CA HIS A 423 5.28 18.99 22.20
C HIS A 423 4.53 20.27 21.78
N LEU A 424 4.34 20.48 20.47
CA LEU A 424 3.55 21.60 19.95
C LEU A 424 2.08 21.52 20.37
N ASN A 425 1.47 20.33 20.30
CA ASN A 425 0.09 20.11 20.75
C ASN A 425 -0.06 20.33 22.26
N ALA A 426 0.91 19.89 23.08
CA ALA A 426 0.91 20.12 24.52
C ALA A 426 0.99 21.63 24.84
N SER A 427 1.92 22.35 24.21
CA SER A 427 1.99 23.82 24.33
C SER A 427 0.69 24.50 23.90
N ALA A 428 0.02 24.02 22.85
CA ALA A 428 -1.26 24.57 22.41
C ALA A 428 -2.44 24.33 23.38
N GLN A 429 -2.30 23.45 24.38
CA GLN A 429 -3.32 23.20 25.44
C GLN A 429 -3.06 23.98 26.74
N GLU A 430 -1.87 24.57 26.92
CA GLU A 430 -1.64 25.52 28.02
C GLU A 430 -2.47 26.81 27.82
N ALA A 431 -2.64 27.59 28.90
CA ALA A 431 -3.38 28.85 28.86
C ALA A 431 -2.92 29.80 27.75
N ASP A 432 -3.87 30.53 27.18
CA ASP A 432 -3.68 31.62 26.20
C ASP A 432 -2.65 31.29 25.07
N PRO A 433 -2.89 30.24 24.26
CA PRO A 433 -1.95 29.83 23.21
C PRO A 433 -1.77 30.90 22.12
N GLY A 434 -2.82 31.67 21.83
CA GLY A 434 -2.73 32.84 20.94
C GLY A 434 -1.86 33.95 21.53
N GLU A 435 -1.80 34.09 22.86
CA GLU A 435 -0.95 35.07 23.54
C GLU A 435 0.52 34.67 23.51
N ARG A 436 0.83 33.40 23.83
CA ARG A 436 2.21 32.89 23.75
C ARG A 436 2.75 32.90 22.32
N MET A 437 1.88 32.67 21.33
CA MET A 437 2.20 32.91 19.91
C MET A 437 2.48 34.39 19.63
N LEU A 438 1.62 35.32 20.05
CA LEU A 438 1.81 36.76 19.83
C LEU A 438 3.11 37.28 20.48
N CYS A 439 3.35 36.91 21.75
CA CYS A 439 4.57 37.21 22.51
C CYS A 439 5.86 36.56 21.94
N THR A 440 5.72 35.57 21.06
CA THR A 440 6.85 34.93 20.36
C THR A 440 7.20 35.67 19.07
N LEU A 441 6.21 36.19 18.35
CA LEU A 441 6.35 36.79 17.02
C LEU A 441 6.48 38.32 17.04
N VAL A 442 6.21 38.97 18.18
CA VAL A 442 6.13 40.43 18.32
C VAL A 442 7.01 40.90 19.48
N GLU A 443 7.83 41.92 19.23
CA GLU A 443 8.64 42.58 20.26
C GLU A 443 7.75 43.00 21.47
N PRO A 444 8.15 42.76 22.73
CA PRO A 444 7.32 43.04 23.91
C PRO A 444 6.76 44.47 23.98
N GLY A 445 7.53 45.46 23.55
CA GLY A 445 7.11 46.87 23.47
C GLY A 445 6.08 47.20 22.38
N ARG A 446 5.58 46.22 21.63
CA ARG A 446 4.58 46.37 20.55
C ARG A 446 3.33 45.52 20.71
N LEU A 447 3.23 44.70 21.75
CA LEU A 447 2.15 43.71 21.92
C LEU A 447 0.75 44.36 21.88
N GLU A 448 0.52 45.44 22.62
CA GLU A 448 -0.79 46.12 22.64
C GLU A 448 -1.20 46.71 21.27
N THR A 449 -0.22 47.18 20.49
CA THR A 449 -0.44 47.60 19.09
C THR A 449 -0.76 46.41 18.19
N ALA A 450 -0.12 45.26 18.43
CA ALA A 450 -0.33 44.04 17.67
C ALA A 450 -1.69 43.37 17.95
N ARG A 451 -2.14 43.33 19.22
CA ARG A 451 -3.53 42.95 19.59
C ARG A 451 -4.56 43.73 18.80
N SER A 452 -4.28 45.01 18.56
CA SER A 452 -5.18 45.99 17.99
C SER A 452 -5.14 46.05 16.45
N SER A 453 -4.28 45.28 15.79
CA SER A 453 -4.13 45.23 14.33
C SER A 453 -4.74 43.92 13.79
N PRO A 454 -5.86 43.99 13.04
CA PRO A 454 -6.45 42.82 12.39
C PRO A 454 -5.47 42.11 11.44
N GLU A 455 -4.54 42.85 10.84
CA GLU A 455 -3.55 42.34 9.89
C GLU A 455 -2.48 41.48 10.57
N ILE A 456 -2.03 41.87 11.78
CA ILE A 456 -1.08 41.08 12.55
C ILE A 456 -1.78 39.85 13.13
N VAL A 457 -3.00 39.99 13.65
CA VAL A 457 -3.80 38.87 14.14
C VAL A 457 -4.10 37.86 13.02
N ASP A 458 -4.48 38.30 11.81
CA ASP A 458 -4.67 37.39 10.68
C ASP A 458 -3.36 36.73 10.24
N ALA A 459 -2.23 37.44 10.22
CA ALA A 459 -0.93 36.84 9.93
C ALA A 459 -0.54 35.75 10.94
N CYS A 460 -0.82 35.94 12.24
CA CYS A 460 -0.64 34.91 13.26
C CYS A 460 -1.58 33.71 13.03
N ASN A 461 -2.85 33.95 12.67
CA ASN A 461 -3.80 32.89 12.33
C ASN A 461 -3.39 32.10 11.08
N VAL A 462 -2.81 32.77 10.07
CA VAL A 462 -2.26 32.13 8.86
C VAL A 462 -1.04 31.26 9.21
N LEU A 463 -0.15 31.71 10.11
CA LEU A 463 0.93 30.87 10.63
C LEU A 463 0.37 29.63 11.36
N VAL A 464 -0.67 29.77 12.18
CA VAL A 464 -1.33 28.62 12.85
C VAL A 464 -1.97 27.66 11.83
N ASP A 465 -2.65 28.16 10.79
CA ASP A 465 -3.16 27.34 9.67
C ASP A 465 -2.01 26.57 8.98
N TRP A 466 -0.85 27.18 8.78
CA TRP A 466 0.33 26.53 8.19
C TRP A 466 1.02 25.52 9.12
N LEU A 467 1.06 25.78 10.43
CA LEU A 467 1.55 24.81 11.42
C LEU A 467 0.63 23.59 11.49
N GLY A 468 -0.69 23.81 11.50
CA GLY A 468 -1.68 22.73 11.41
C GLY A 468 -1.58 21.93 10.10
N TYR A 469 -1.37 22.60 8.97
CA TYR A 469 -1.12 21.95 7.68
C TYR A 469 0.18 21.12 7.69
N ALA A 470 1.28 21.67 8.23
CA ALA A 470 2.55 20.96 8.35
C ALA A 470 2.45 19.74 9.28
N ALA A 471 1.75 19.86 10.41
CA ALA A 471 1.48 18.75 11.32
C ALA A 471 0.61 17.66 10.67
N GLY A 472 -0.43 18.04 9.93
CA GLY A 472 -1.26 17.10 9.15
C GLY A 472 -0.51 16.44 7.99
N LEU A 473 0.49 17.11 7.41
CA LEU A 473 1.34 16.57 6.34
C LEU A 473 2.35 15.51 6.85
N LEU A 474 2.80 15.66 8.10
CA LEU A 474 3.89 14.87 8.69
C LEU A 474 3.41 13.84 9.73
N GLY A 475 2.16 13.96 10.19
CA GLY A 475 1.49 13.02 11.07
C GLY A 475 0.79 11.88 10.30
N PRO A 476 0.09 10.98 11.02
CA PRO A 476 -0.68 9.90 10.41
C PRO A 476 -1.90 10.43 9.63
N ALA A 477 -2.10 9.92 8.41
CA ALA A 477 -3.23 10.25 7.54
C ALA A 477 -3.73 9.01 6.78
N GLU A 478 -4.94 9.10 6.20
CA GLU A 478 -5.53 8.03 5.36
C GLU A 478 -4.67 7.68 4.12
N ILE A 479 -3.85 8.63 3.67
CA ILE A 479 -2.81 8.46 2.65
C ILE A 479 -1.50 8.92 3.28
N ASP A 480 -0.61 7.98 3.59
CA ASP A 480 0.64 8.25 4.30
C ASP A 480 1.70 8.85 3.36
N VAL A 481 1.50 10.13 3.03
CA VAL A 481 2.41 10.93 2.19
C VAL A 481 3.79 11.11 2.84
N GLN A 482 3.88 11.03 4.18
CA GLN A 482 5.12 11.08 4.94
C GLN A 482 5.92 9.76 4.83
N ALA A 483 5.26 8.60 4.79
CA ALA A 483 5.93 7.35 4.40
C ALA A 483 6.42 7.41 2.94
N GLY A 484 5.68 8.12 2.06
CA GLY A 484 6.16 8.49 0.72
C GLY A 484 7.44 9.31 0.77
N HIS A 485 7.45 10.43 1.50
CA HIS A 485 8.63 11.27 1.68
C HIS A 485 9.83 10.50 2.23
N ASN A 486 9.64 9.70 3.29
CA ASN A 486 10.72 8.92 3.89
C ASN A 486 11.35 7.93 2.89
N LYS A 487 10.58 7.34 1.98
CA LYS A 487 11.12 6.46 0.91
C LYS A 487 11.86 7.25 -0.16
N VAL A 488 11.34 8.41 -0.58
CA VAL A 488 12.05 9.34 -1.49
C VAL A 488 13.38 9.80 -0.88
N LYS A 489 13.39 10.15 0.41
CA LYS A 489 14.57 10.54 1.21
C LYS A 489 15.65 9.44 1.26
N HIS A 490 15.26 8.17 1.14
CA HIS A 490 16.18 7.04 1.03
C HIS A 490 16.51 6.63 -0.41
N GLY A 491 15.90 7.24 -1.43
CA GLY A 491 16.10 6.92 -2.85
C GLY A 491 15.67 5.49 -3.25
N LEU A 492 14.93 4.79 -2.40
CA LEU A 492 14.66 3.35 -2.51
C LEU A 492 13.22 3.03 -2.05
N ALA A 493 12.64 1.97 -2.62
CA ALA A 493 11.25 1.55 -2.40
C ALA A 493 10.17 2.58 -2.83
N VAL A 494 10.53 3.47 -3.76
CA VAL A 494 9.64 4.30 -4.59
C VAL A 494 9.96 4.11 -6.06
N ARG A 495 8.98 4.40 -6.92
CA ARG A 495 9.14 4.53 -8.37
C ARG A 495 8.40 5.79 -8.82
N ALA A 496 9.16 6.83 -9.14
CA ALA A 496 8.62 8.00 -9.83
C ALA A 496 8.52 7.70 -11.34
N ARG A 497 7.47 8.20 -12.02
CA ARG A 497 7.24 7.94 -13.45
C ARG A 497 6.38 9.04 -14.11
N SER A 498 6.73 9.47 -15.32
CA SER A 498 5.92 10.38 -16.15
C SER A 498 5.17 9.69 -17.30
N ASP A 499 5.45 8.41 -17.56
CA ASP A 499 4.87 7.58 -18.63
C ASP A 499 3.38 7.18 -18.41
N MET A 500 2.76 7.64 -17.33
CA MET A 500 1.46 7.15 -16.86
C MET A 500 0.39 8.23 -16.92
N ARG A 501 -0.44 8.20 -17.98
CA ARG A 501 -1.72 8.92 -18.03
C ARG A 501 -2.89 7.96 -17.77
N VAL A 502 -3.84 8.37 -16.94
CA VAL A 502 -5.12 7.68 -16.72
C VAL A 502 -6.24 8.71 -16.73
N THR A 503 -7.18 8.55 -17.65
CA THR A 503 -8.30 9.44 -17.87
C THR A 503 -9.58 8.61 -17.88
N PHE A 504 -10.56 8.96 -17.04
CA PHE A 504 -11.92 8.43 -17.18
C PHE A 504 -12.69 9.28 -18.19
N LEU A 505 -13.56 8.64 -18.95
CA LEU A 505 -14.35 9.25 -20.01
C LEU A 505 -15.82 8.90 -19.80
N THR A 506 -16.72 9.88 -19.93
CA THR A 506 -18.17 9.62 -20.06
C THR A 506 -18.53 9.20 -21.49
N THR A 507 -17.73 9.61 -22.49
CA THR A 507 -17.86 9.20 -23.88
C THR A 507 -17.65 7.68 -24.02
N PRO A 508 -18.65 6.91 -24.48
CA PRO A 508 -18.50 5.48 -24.68
C PRO A 508 -17.59 5.16 -25.89
N PRO A 509 -16.99 3.95 -25.96
CA PRO A 509 -16.31 3.48 -27.15
C PRO A 509 -17.24 3.43 -28.38
N ASN A 510 -16.65 3.55 -29.55
CA ASN A 510 -17.27 3.25 -30.83
C ASN A 510 -17.67 1.76 -30.91
N ALA A 511 -18.52 1.42 -31.88
CA ALA A 511 -19.02 0.05 -32.07
C ALA A 511 -17.94 -1.00 -32.44
N ASP A 512 -16.72 -0.57 -32.79
CA ASP A 512 -15.54 -1.42 -33.00
C ASP A 512 -14.63 -1.55 -31.77
N GLY A 513 -15.02 -0.94 -30.64
CA GLY A 513 -14.23 -0.88 -29.40
C GLY A 513 -13.17 0.23 -29.37
N SER A 514 -13.02 1.03 -30.44
CA SER A 514 -12.09 2.17 -30.45
C SER A 514 -12.64 3.36 -29.64
N VAL A 515 -11.75 4.17 -29.07
CA VAL A 515 -12.11 5.45 -28.44
C VAL A 515 -11.40 6.57 -29.21
N PRO A 516 -12.10 7.60 -29.70
CA PRO A 516 -11.47 8.68 -30.45
C PRO A 516 -10.56 9.51 -29.54
N LEU A 517 -9.37 9.88 -30.02
CA LEU A 517 -8.38 10.61 -29.22
C LEU A 517 -8.93 11.94 -28.65
N SER A 518 -9.86 12.58 -29.36
CA SER A 518 -10.56 13.79 -28.93
C SER A 518 -11.43 13.60 -27.67
N ALA A 519 -11.82 12.37 -27.31
CA ALA A 519 -12.48 12.11 -26.04
C ALA A 519 -11.53 12.40 -24.86
N PHE A 520 -10.25 12.01 -24.96
CA PHE A 520 -9.21 12.24 -23.95
C PHE A 520 -8.77 13.71 -23.80
N THR A 521 -9.39 14.63 -24.54
CA THR A 521 -9.17 16.08 -24.43
C THR A 521 -10.49 16.87 -24.44
N GLY A 522 -11.64 16.21 -24.29
CA GLY A 522 -12.96 16.84 -24.25
C GLY A 522 -13.37 17.28 -22.84
N PRO A 523 -14.49 18.00 -22.68
CA PRO A 523 -15.06 18.34 -21.37
C PRO A 523 -15.56 17.11 -20.59
N ASP A 524 -15.76 16.01 -21.30
CA ASP A 524 -16.16 14.68 -20.82
C ASP A 524 -15.00 13.83 -20.26
N ALA A 525 -13.79 14.39 -20.22
CA ALA A 525 -12.59 13.74 -19.70
C ALA A 525 -12.28 14.15 -18.25
N ILE A 526 -12.07 13.16 -17.39
CA ILE A 526 -11.62 13.31 -16.01
C ILE A 526 -10.25 12.66 -15.87
N ASP A 527 -9.19 13.47 -15.94
CA ASP A 527 -7.83 12.99 -15.70
C ASP A 527 -7.60 12.66 -14.21
N ILE A 528 -7.35 11.37 -13.95
CA ILE A 528 -6.92 10.84 -12.64
C ILE A 528 -5.40 10.98 -12.51
N PHE A 529 -4.67 10.71 -13.60
CA PHE A 529 -3.25 10.96 -13.73
C PHE A 529 -2.96 11.64 -15.07
N ASP A 530 -2.50 12.89 -15.02
CA ASP A 530 -2.06 13.79 -16.11
C ASP A 530 -0.70 14.46 -15.77
N GLN A 531 -0.13 14.10 -14.62
CA GLN A 531 1.10 14.62 -14.04
C GLN A 531 1.92 13.42 -13.55
N PRO A 532 3.24 13.57 -13.33
CA PRO A 532 4.08 12.47 -12.88
C PRO A 532 3.54 11.80 -11.61
N VAL A 533 3.61 10.47 -11.58
CA VAL A 533 3.11 9.62 -10.51
C VAL A 533 4.28 9.13 -9.67
N LEU A 534 4.12 9.14 -8.34
CA LEU A 534 5.01 8.45 -7.41
C LEU A 534 4.31 7.19 -6.89
N GLU A 535 4.76 6.03 -7.35
CA GLU A 535 4.37 4.72 -6.82
C GLU A 535 5.24 4.41 -5.59
N LEU A 536 4.63 4.02 -4.47
CA LEU A 536 5.36 3.72 -3.23
C LEU A 536 4.78 2.47 -2.55
N LEU A 537 5.66 1.58 -2.08
CA LEU A 537 5.26 0.35 -1.37
C LEU A 537 5.39 0.56 0.14
N ALA A 538 4.28 0.81 0.83
CA ALA A 538 4.22 1.06 2.27
C ALA A 538 3.53 -0.08 3.03
N ARG A 539 3.56 0.00 4.36
CA ARG A 539 2.53 -0.61 5.23
C ARG A 539 1.84 0.55 5.92
N ARG A 540 0.51 0.52 6.05
CA ARG A 540 -0.22 1.54 6.81
C ARG A 540 0.22 1.56 8.29
N PRO A 541 0.00 2.69 9.00
CA PRO A 541 0.09 2.73 10.46
C PRO A 541 -0.66 1.57 11.12
N LYS A 542 -0.22 1.16 12.30
CA LYS A 542 -0.84 0.06 13.04
C LYS A 542 -2.29 0.38 13.42
N VAL A 543 -3.23 -0.47 13.04
CA VAL A 543 -4.59 -0.48 13.60
C VAL A 543 -4.59 -1.43 14.80
N ASP A 544 -5.08 -0.98 15.96
CA ASP A 544 -5.12 -1.73 17.23
C ASP A 544 -3.81 -2.42 17.65
N GLY A 545 -2.68 -1.86 17.20
CA GLY A 545 -1.33 -2.42 17.44
C GLY A 545 -0.88 -3.49 16.44
N HIS A 546 -1.76 -3.97 15.55
CA HIS A 546 -1.49 -4.97 14.51
C HIS A 546 -0.72 -4.39 13.31
N ARG A 547 0.01 -5.23 12.57
CA ARG A 547 0.87 -4.82 11.44
C ARG A 547 0.17 -5.03 10.10
N GLN A 548 -0.43 -3.95 9.60
CA GLN A 548 -1.11 -3.89 8.30
C GLN A 548 -0.28 -4.47 7.14
N GLY A 549 -1.00 -4.94 6.11
CA GLY A 549 -0.45 -5.45 4.85
C GLY A 549 0.45 -4.47 4.09
N LEU A 550 1.06 -4.95 3.00
CA LEU A 550 1.79 -4.08 2.06
C LEU A 550 0.80 -3.47 1.07
N GLU A 551 0.85 -2.16 0.92
CA GLU A 551 0.02 -1.36 0.01
C GLU A 551 0.91 -0.68 -1.03
N ILE A 552 0.46 -0.67 -2.29
CA ILE A 552 1.00 0.21 -3.32
C ILE A 552 0.13 1.46 -3.37
N THR A 553 0.66 2.59 -2.91
CA THR A 553 0.00 3.89 -3.04
C THR A 553 0.57 4.60 -4.26
N GLN A 554 -0.29 5.15 -5.13
CA GLN A 554 0.10 5.94 -6.30
C GLN A 554 -0.31 7.40 -6.08
N LEU A 555 0.68 8.30 -5.97
CA LEU A 555 0.45 9.73 -5.73
C LEU A 555 0.61 10.51 -7.04
N ARG A 556 -0.46 11.19 -7.49
CA ARG A 556 -0.39 12.22 -8.54
C ARG A 556 0.38 13.42 -8.02
N LEU A 557 1.60 13.66 -8.52
CA LEU A 557 2.43 14.77 -8.07
C LEU A 557 2.36 15.93 -9.06
N LYS A 558 1.82 17.08 -8.63
CA LYS A 558 1.83 18.33 -9.40
C LYS A 558 2.98 19.22 -8.91
N PRO A 559 4.14 19.30 -9.59
CA PRO A 559 5.34 19.95 -9.04
C PRO A 559 5.11 21.41 -8.68
N SER A 560 4.37 22.16 -9.50
CA SER A 560 4.04 23.56 -9.26
C SER A 560 3.21 23.79 -7.99
N ALA A 561 2.35 22.85 -7.60
CA ALA A 561 1.62 22.93 -6.32
C ALA A 561 2.54 22.61 -5.13
N LEU A 562 3.33 21.54 -5.24
CA LEU A 562 4.27 21.10 -4.19
C LEU A 562 5.34 22.16 -3.88
N LEU A 563 5.89 22.79 -4.92
CA LEU A 563 6.87 23.88 -4.79
C LEU A 563 6.20 25.18 -4.30
N ALA A 564 4.96 25.47 -4.69
CA ALA A 564 4.20 26.61 -4.14
C ALA A 564 3.92 26.42 -2.65
N GLU A 565 3.50 25.23 -2.21
CA GLU A 565 3.30 24.90 -0.79
C GLU A 565 4.61 25.06 -0.01
N ALA A 566 5.74 24.54 -0.51
CA ALA A 566 7.06 24.74 0.09
C ALA A 566 7.49 26.22 0.14
N THR A 567 7.04 27.05 -0.80
CA THR A 567 7.32 28.50 -0.87
C THR A 567 6.40 29.33 0.02
N CYS A 568 5.18 28.84 0.30
CA CYS A 568 4.14 29.54 1.05
C CYS A 568 4.08 29.16 2.53
N SER A 569 4.70 28.04 2.95
CA SER A 569 5.11 27.87 4.35
C SER A 569 5.80 29.14 4.84
N PRO A 570 5.47 29.65 6.06
CA PRO A 570 5.71 31.05 6.49
C PRO A 570 7.18 31.50 6.66
N TRP A 571 8.14 30.77 6.12
CA TRP A 571 9.56 31.14 5.99
C TRP A 571 9.80 32.55 5.44
N ARG A 572 8.95 33.02 4.51
CA ARG A 572 9.04 34.37 3.94
C ARG A 572 8.87 35.51 4.95
N THR A 573 8.43 35.21 6.17
CA THR A 573 8.51 36.16 7.28
C THR A 573 9.87 36.04 7.97
N GLU A 574 10.90 36.63 7.35
CA GLU A 574 12.27 36.85 7.86
C GLU A 574 12.36 37.49 9.27
N ARG A 575 11.22 37.85 9.86
CA ARG A 575 11.06 38.62 11.10
C ARG A 575 10.10 37.98 12.11
N CYS A 576 9.41 36.89 11.75
CA CYS A 576 8.48 36.23 12.69
C CYS A 576 9.22 35.36 13.70
N PHE A 577 10.34 34.76 13.33
CA PHE A 577 11.20 34.00 14.25
C PHE A 577 12.54 34.70 14.53
N MET A 578 12.79 35.87 13.93
CA MET A 578 14.02 36.65 14.08
C MET A 578 13.75 37.99 14.79
N SER A 579 14.04 38.03 16.08
CA SER A 579 14.24 39.25 16.90
C SER A 579 14.94 38.78 18.18
N PRO A 580 16.01 39.45 18.61
CA PRO A 580 15.93 40.87 18.99
C PRO A 580 16.57 41.85 17.97
N LEU A 581 16.45 43.16 18.28
CA LEU A 581 17.20 44.28 17.68
C LEU A 581 16.97 44.57 16.18
N SER A 582 15.88 45.28 15.83
CA SER A 582 15.99 46.67 15.32
C SER A 582 14.67 47.28 14.80
N SER A 583 14.53 48.59 14.99
CA SER A 583 13.29 49.34 14.77
C SER A 583 13.12 49.92 13.37
N THR A 584 12.70 49.13 12.37
CA THR A 584 11.93 49.66 11.22
C THR A 584 11.24 48.57 10.37
N SER A 585 10.13 48.94 9.73
CA SER A 585 9.32 48.12 8.80
C SER A 585 8.61 46.88 9.41
N LEU A 586 7.35 47.09 9.80
CA LEU A 586 6.34 46.02 9.88
C LEU A 586 5.34 46.07 8.70
N ALA A 587 5.34 47.18 7.94
CA ALA A 587 4.30 47.52 6.96
C ALA A 587 4.44 46.80 5.60
N ALA A 588 5.60 46.23 5.29
CA ALA A 588 5.78 45.39 4.10
C ALA A 588 5.25 43.96 4.32
N THR A 589 5.26 43.48 5.57
CA THR A 589 5.05 42.08 5.95
C THR A 589 3.59 41.63 5.77
N THR A 590 2.62 42.51 6.04
CA THR A 590 1.19 42.19 6.13
C THR A 590 0.48 41.96 4.78
N SER A 591 1.10 42.31 3.64
CA SER A 591 0.49 42.21 2.31
C SER A 591 0.70 40.86 1.59
N ALA A 592 1.65 40.05 2.09
CA ALA A 592 2.08 38.80 1.48
C ALA A 592 1.47 37.55 2.13
N THR A 593 1.42 37.49 3.47
CA THR A 593 0.90 36.33 4.22
C THR A 593 -0.61 36.17 4.13
N THR A 594 -1.37 37.28 4.21
CA THR A 594 -2.84 37.34 4.10
C THR A 594 -3.43 36.67 2.86
N LYS A 595 -2.65 36.48 1.79
CA LYS A 595 -3.11 35.94 0.49
C LYS A 595 -2.80 34.47 0.26
N CYS A 596 -1.95 33.85 1.07
CA CYS A 596 -1.48 32.47 0.87
C CYS A 596 -1.82 31.57 2.06
N ARG A 597 -3.11 31.30 2.27
CA ARG A 597 -3.57 30.22 3.16
C ARG A 597 -3.38 28.85 2.48
N PRO A 598 -3.15 27.76 3.24
CA PRO A 598 -3.05 26.42 2.68
C PRO A 598 -4.35 25.97 2.02
N SER A 599 -4.24 25.16 0.96
CA SER A 599 -5.40 24.70 0.17
C SER A 599 -6.31 23.77 0.98
N PRO A 600 -7.65 23.92 0.95
CA PRO A 600 -8.56 23.11 1.77
C PRO A 600 -8.68 21.64 1.33
N ALA A 601 -8.04 21.24 0.22
CA ALA A 601 -8.19 19.92 -0.43
C ALA A 601 -7.71 18.71 0.40
N THR A 602 -7.19 18.89 1.61
CA THR A 602 -6.74 17.81 2.52
C THR A 602 -7.40 17.84 3.91
N ARG A 603 -8.36 18.74 4.18
CA ARG A 603 -9.14 18.70 5.45
C ARG A 603 -10.26 17.64 5.37
N SER A 604 -9.91 16.38 5.66
CA SER A 604 -10.91 15.34 5.97
C SER A 604 -11.73 15.75 7.22
N ALA A 605 -13.01 15.41 7.25
CA ALA A 605 -13.97 16.02 8.16
C ALA A 605 -14.03 15.33 9.53
N ALA A 606 -13.40 15.93 10.55
CA ALA A 606 -13.41 15.40 11.91
C ALA A 606 -13.38 16.49 13.01
N GLN A 607 -14.51 17.20 13.23
CA GLN A 607 -15.01 17.67 14.55
C GLN A 607 -16.22 18.62 14.40
N ASP A 608 -17.42 18.20 14.84
CA ASP A 608 -18.46 19.10 15.36
C ASP A 608 -19.45 18.33 16.28
N PRO A 609 -19.38 18.51 17.61
CA PRO A 609 -20.32 17.93 18.56
C PRO A 609 -21.25 18.97 19.21
N ARG A 610 -22.38 19.24 18.55
CA ARG A 610 -23.68 19.62 19.17
C ARG A 610 -23.77 20.96 19.91
N THR A 611 -24.51 21.91 19.31
CA THR A 611 -25.25 22.95 20.07
C THR A 611 -26.74 22.95 19.71
N SER A 612 -27.49 21.97 20.20
CA SER A 612 -28.95 21.90 20.01
C SER A 612 -29.68 22.87 20.95
N THR A 613 -30.30 23.92 20.40
CA THR A 613 -31.07 24.91 21.18
C THR A 613 -32.37 24.31 21.74
N PRO A 614 -32.66 24.43 23.05
CA PRO A 614 -33.85 23.83 23.65
C PRO A 614 -35.10 24.70 23.46
N THR A 615 -36.04 24.28 22.59
CA THR A 615 -37.37 24.91 22.47
C THR A 615 -38.22 24.65 23.71
N ARG A 616 -38.27 25.63 24.62
CA ARG A 616 -39.05 25.56 25.86
C ARG A 616 -40.53 25.85 25.59
N ARG A 617 -41.42 24.90 25.88
CA ARG A 617 -42.88 25.13 25.86
C ARG A 617 -43.33 25.93 27.09
N SER A 618 -44.07 27.01 26.86
CA SER A 618 -44.98 27.64 27.80
C SER A 618 -46.07 28.37 27.00
N GLY A 619 -47.34 28.19 27.34
CA GLY A 619 -48.48 28.78 26.62
C GLY A 619 -49.47 29.46 27.55
N CYS A 620 -50.37 30.25 26.94
CA CYS A 620 -51.37 31.11 27.58
C CYS A 620 -50.79 32.32 28.36
N ALA A 621 -51.48 33.48 28.48
CA ALA A 621 -52.84 33.82 28.03
C ALA A 621 -52.97 35.30 27.60
N SER A 622 -53.90 35.55 26.66
CA SER A 622 -54.83 36.69 26.51
C SER A 622 -54.47 38.13 26.95
N ARG A 623 -54.88 39.06 26.05
CA ARG A 623 -54.99 40.53 26.16
C ARG A 623 -53.73 41.31 25.80
#